data_AF-A0A7W8IH65-F1
#
_entry.id   AF-A0A7W8IH65-F1
#
_cell.length_a   1.000
_cell.length_b   1.000
_cell.length_c   1.000
_cell.angle_alpha   90.00
_cell.angle_beta   90.00
_cell.angle_gamma   90.00
#
_symmetry.space_group_name_H-M   'P 1'
#
loop_
_entity.id
_entity.type
_entity.pdbx_description
1 polymer ?
#
loop_
_entity_poly.entity_id
_entity_poly.type
_entity_poly.pdbx_seq_one_letter_code
_entity_poly.pdbx_strand_id
1 'polypeptide(L)'
;MIELQSTAVSSNLTVEQAFQLKRNAFNAQVMLTNLGRLPFDSTFGPLKLETLWAPCALRGIEGEQTLGAVSLNGSLHLTHTSSAPIPGLLAGVEEVLCKVCAV
;
A
#
# COMPACT_ATOMS: atom_id res chain seq x y z
N MET A 1 0.01 -0.93 -19.95
CA MET A 1 -0.75 -1.34 -18.74
C MET A 1 -2.05 -0.55 -18.58
N ILE A 2 -2.03 0.78 -18.73
CA ILE A 2 -3.22 1.65 -18.70
C ILE A 2 -4.24 1.30 -19.81
N GLU A 3 -3.79 1.01 -21.04
CA GLU A 3 -4.71 0.62 -22.13
C GLU A 3 -5.47 -0.67 -21.84
N LEU A 4 -4.78 -1.71 -21.32
CA LEU A 4 -5.41 -2.97 -20.90
C LEU A 4 -6.48 -2.77 -19.83
N GLN A 5 -6.27 -1.83 -18.89
CA GLN A 5 -7.29 -1.46 -17.88
C GLN A 5 -8.48 -0.75 -18.53
N SER A 6 -8.23 0.21 -19.42
CA SER A 6 -9.28 0.96 -20.11
C SER A 6 -10.13 0.06 -21.02
N THR A 7 -9.50 -0.84 -21.78
CA THR A 7 -10.19 -1.84 -22.61
C THR A 7 -11.01 -2.79 -21.75
N ALA A 8 -10.48 -3.27 -20.62
CA ALA A 8 -11.22 -4.17 -19.74
C ALA A 8 -12.43 -3.52 -19.06
N VAL A 9 -12.30 -2.28 -18.62
CA VAL A 9 -13.40 -1.50 -18.03
C VAL A 9 -14.50 -1.17 -19.06
N SER A 10 -14.14 -1.11 -20.34
CA SER A 10 -15.07 -0.88 -21.45
C SER A 10 -15.60 -2.17 -22.12
N SER A 11 -15.25 -3.35 -21.60
CA SER A 11 -15.62 -4.65 -22.14
C SER A 11 -16.75 -5.32 -21.34
N ASN A 12 -17.64 -6.06 -22.00
CA ASN A 12 -18.63 -6.95 -21.36
C ASN A 12 -17.97 -8.26 -20.87
N LEU A 13 -16.95 -8.16 -20.01
CA LEU A 13 -16.31 -9.33 -19.41
C LEU A 13 -17.24 -9.99 -18.40
N THR A 14 -17.26 -11.31 -18.38
CA THR A 14 -17.81 -12.05 -17.24
C THR A 14 -16.97 -11.81 -15.99
N VAL A 15 -17.54 -12.05 -14.81
CA VAL A 15 -16.82 -11.93 -13.52
C VAL A 15 -15.53 -12.74 -13.52
N GLU A 16 -15.56 -13.95 -14.07
CA GLU A 16 -14.39 -14.82 -14.15
C GLU A 16 -13.30 -14.24 -15.07
N GLN A 17 -13.66 -13.73 -16.25
CA GLN A 17 -12.71 -13.12 -17.18
C GLN A 17 -12.09 -11.85 -16.59
N ALA A 18 -12.88 -11.02 -15.91
CA ALA A 18 -12.39 -9.84 -15.21
C ALA A 18 -11.42 -10.21 -14.08
N PHE A 19 -11.72 -11.28 -13.34
CA PHE A 19 -10.85 -11.77 -12.26
C PHE A 19 -9.51 -12.29 -12.80
N GLN A 20 -9.52 -13.10 -13.85
CA GLN A 20 -8.29 -13.61 -14.47
C GLN A 20 -7.44 -12.48 -15.06
N LEU A 21 -8.06 -11.51 -15.72
CA LEU A 21 -7.35 -10.35 -16.22
C LEU A 21 -6.69 -9.56 -15.08
N LYS A 22 -7.41 -9.32 -13.99
CA LYS A 22 -6.89 -8.60 -12.82
C LYS A 22 -5.72 -9.35 -12.20
N ARG A 23 -5.81 -10.68 -12.06
CA ARG A 23 -4.72 -11.52 -11.55
C ARG A 23 -3.48 -11.41 -12.45
N ASN A 24 -3.65 -11.51 -13.77
CA ASN A 24 -2.53 -11.49 -14.71
C ASN A 24 -1.89 -10.10 -14.86
N ALA A 25 -2.71 -9.04 -14.90
CA ALA A 25 -2.23 -7.67 -15.04
C ALA A 25 -1.59 -7.12 -13.75
N PHE A 26 -1.99 -7.63 -12.58
CA PHE A 26 -1.54 -7.16 -11.26
C PHE A 26 -0.87 -8.26 -10.42
N ASN A 27 -0.13 -9.16 -11.06
CA ASN A 27 0.58 -10.29 -10.42
C ASN A 27 1.80 -9.86 -9.54
N ALA A 28 1.77 -8.64 -9.00
CA ALA A 28 2.75 -8.20 -8.03
C ALA A 28 2.53 -8.95 -6.71
N GLN A 29 3.57 -9.65 -6.26
CA GLN A 29 3.60 -10.36 -4.98
C GLN A 29 3.34 -9.40 -3.80
N VAL A 30 3.89 -8.19 -3.90
CA VAL A 30 3.67 -7.10 -2.94
C VAL A 30 3.41 -5.81 -3.72
N MET A 31 2.42 -5.02 -3.29
CA MET A 31 2.23 -3.64 -3.73
C MET A 31 2.76 -2.71 -2.64
N LEU A 32 3.66 -1.79 -2.99
CA LEU A 32 4.06 -0.70 -2.11
C LEU A 32 3.46 0.62 -2.61
N THR A 33 2.77 1.33 -1.73
CA THR A 33 2.27 2.68 -1.99
C THR A 33 2.83 3.63 -0.95
N ASN A 34 3.33 4.79 -1.40
CA ASN A 34 4.03 5.74 -0.53
C ASN A 34 3.49 7.15 -0.78
N LEU A 35 2.93 7.76 0.26
CA LEU A 35 2.49 9.16 0.23
C LEU A 35 3.64 10.15 0.47
N GLY A 36 4.82 9.63 0.84
CA GLY A 36 5.98 10.42 1.21
C GLY A 36 5.72 11.26 2.45
N ARG A 37 6.41 12.39 2.53
CA ARG A 37 6.15 13.40 3.54
C ARG A 37 4.90 14.19 3.16
N LEU A 38 3.93 14.23 4.06
CA LEU A 38 2.71 15.00 3.82
C LEU A 38 3.03 16.51 3.72
N PRO A 39 2.45 17.23 2.73
CA PRO A 39 2.79 18.62 2.45
C PRO A 39 2.01 19.61 3.33
N PHE A 40 1.65 19.22 4.56
CA PHE A 40 0.91 20.07 5.50
C PHE A 40 1.47 19.92 6.91
N ASP A 41 1.26 20.96 7.72
CA ASP A 41 1.58 20.92 9.15
C ASP A 41 0.59 19.99 9.88
N SER A 42 1.06 19.32 10.91
CA SER A 42 0.24 18.43 11.73
C SER A 42 -0.62 19.17 12.76
N THR A 43 -0.45 20.50 12.88
CA THR A 43 -1.23 21.33 13.82
C THR A 43 -2.45 21.94 13.14
N PHE A 44 -3.63 21.62 13.65
CA PHE A 44 -4.92 22.10 13.17
C PHE A 44 -5.66 22.81 14.31
N GLY A 45 -5.44 24.12 14.45
CA GLY A 45 -5.95 24.89 15.58
C GLY A 45 -5.43 24.35 16.91
N PRO A 46 -6.29 23.93 17.86
CA PRO A 46 -5.84 23.33 19.12
C PRO A 46 -5.45 21.84 19.00
N LEU A 47 -5.65 21.21 17.84
CA LEU A 47 -5.41 19.78 17.64
C LEU A 47 -4.06 19.53 16.97
N LYS A 48 -3.40 18.43 17.35
CA LYS A 48 -2.17 17.95 16.72
C LYS A 48 -2.37 16.54 16.21
N LEU A 49 -2.11 16.31 14.93
CA LEU A 49 -2.05 14.97 14.35
C LEU A 49 -0.69 14.36 14.68
N GLU A 50 -0.63 13.48 15.68
CA GLU A 50 0.63 12.91 16.14
C GLU A 50 1.18 11.86 15.16
N THR A 51 0.30 10.99 14.66
CA THR A 51 0.63 9.84 13.83
C THR A 51 -0.39 9.65 12.72
N LEU A 52 0.01 9.00 11.63
CA LEU A 52 -0.88 8.59 10.54
C LEU A 52 -0.42 7.25 9.98
N TRP A 53 -1.33 6.28 9.90
CA TRP A 53 -1.07 4.98 9.28
C TRP A 53 -1.81 4.89 7.95
N ALA A 54 -1.08 5.13 6.87
CA ALA A 54 -1.65 5.20 5.52
C ALA A 54 -0.58 4.95 4.44
N PRO A 55 -1.01 4.62 3.21
CA PRO A 55 -2.35 4.19 2.81
C PRO A 55 -2.69 2.77 3.27
N CYS A 56 -3.96 2.50 3.55
CA CYS A 56 -4.46 1.13 3.76
C CYS A 56 -5.37 0.78 2.58
N ALA A 57 -4.96 -0.19 1.75
CA ALA A 57 -5.73 -0.57 0.58
C ALA A 57 -5.71 -2.10 0.39
N LEU A 58 -6.89 -2.65 0.11
CA LEU A 58 -7.06 -3.99 -0.43
C LEU A 58 -7.42 -3.84 -1.90
N ARG A 59 -6.68 -4.51 -2.77
CA ARG A 59 -7.01 -4.62 -4.19
C ARG A 59 -8.10 -5.67 -4.40
N GLY A 60 -8.36 -6.56 -3.44
CA GLY A 60 -9.28 -7.68 -3.60
C GLY A 60 -8.69 -8.74 -4.53
N ILE A 61 -7.42 -9.08 -4.33
CA ILE A 61 -6.71 -10.16 -5.02
C ILE A 61 -6.30 -11.18 -3.96
N GLU A 62 -6.55 -12.46 -4.22
CA GLU A 62 -6.14 -13.54 -3.32
C GLU A 62 -4.63 -13.50 -3.05
N GLY A 63 -4.25 -13.63 -1.79
CA GLY A 63 -2.85 -13.61 -1.36
C GLY A 63 -2.17 -12.24 -1.43
N GLU A 64 -2.91 -11.15 -1.71
CA GLU A 64 -2.31 -9.84 -1.84
C GLU A 64 -1.58 -9.37 -0.58
N GLN A 65 -0.45 -8.72 -0.77
CA GLN A 65 0.27 -8.02 0.29
C GLN A 65 0.39 -6.56 -0.12
N THR A 66 -0.30 -5.65 0.59
CA THR A 66 -0.18 -4.22 0.34
C THR A 66 0.57 -3.57 1.50
N LEU A 67 1.69 -2.93 1.19
CA LEU A 67 2.44 -2.09 2.10
C LEU A 67 2.13 -0.61 1.83
N GLY A 68 1.74 0.12 2.86
CA GLY A 68 1.58 1.57 2.82
C GLY A 68 2.71 2.26 3.57
N ALA A 69 3.12 3.42 3.10
CA ALA A 69 4.12 4.26 3.74
C ALA A 69 3.68 5.72 3.74
N VAL A 70 3.90 6.39 4.89
CA VAL A 70 3.74 7.83 5.04
C VAL A 70 4.71 8.37 6.07
N SER A 71 5.26 9.56 5.80
CA SER A 71 6.11 10.28 6.73
C SER A 71 5.36 11.48 7.32
N LEU A 72 5.25 11.50 8.65
CA LEU A 72 4.60 12.57 9.41
C LEU A 72 5.42 12.85 10.66
N ASN A 73 5.59 14.13 11.01
CA ASN A 73 6.31 14.55 12.22
C ASN A 73 7.70 13.92 12.38
N GLY A 74 8.43 13.77 11.27
CA GLY A 74 9.78 13.18 11.27
C GLY A 74 9.80 11.66 11.43
N SER A 75 8.65 10.99 11.52
CA SER A 75 8.56 9.54 11.66
C SER A 75 7.97 8.89 10.40
N LEU A 76 8.57 7.78 9.98
CA LEU A 76 8.01 6.90 8.95
C LEU A 76 7.00 5.94 9.60
N HIS A 77 5.80 5.92 9.08
CA HIS A 77 4.73 5.01 9.49
C HIS A 77 4.45 4.06 8.33
N LEU A 78 4.36 2.77 8.65
CA LEU A 78 4.11 1.73 7.67
C LEU A 78 2.85 0.95 8.02
N THR A 79 2.16 0.45 6.99
CA THR A 79 0.99 -0.42 7.13
C THR A 79 1.19 -1.68 6.31
N HIS A 80 0.62 -2.79 6.77
CA HIS A 80 0.54 -4.04 6.02
C HIS A 80 -0.92 -4.49 5.97
N THR A 81 -1.53 -4.35 4.81
CA THR A 81 -2.94 -4.67 4.58
C THR A 81 -3.06 -5.91 3.73
N SER A 82 -3.67 -6.96 4.27
CA SER A 82 -3.91 -8.24 3.59
C SER A 82 -5.02 -9.02 4.32
N SER A 83 -5.77 -9.85 3.59
CA SER A 83 -6.67 -10.85 4.20
C SER A 83 -5.91 -12.06 4.76
N ALA A 84 -4.69 -12.30 4.29
CA ALA A 84 -3.78 -13.36 4.73
C ALA A 84 -2.35 -12.79 4.80
N PRO A 85 -2.06 -11.96 5.81
CA PRO A 85 -0.76 -11.28 5.90
C PRO A 85 0.38 -12.28 6.12
N ILE A 86 1.49 -12.09 5.40
CA ILE A 86 2.73 -12.82 5.67
C ILE A 86 3.23 -12.45 7.09
N PRO A 87 3.33 -13.42 8.01
CA PRO A 87 3.81 -13.14 9.37
C PRO A 87 5.23 -12.56 9.36
N GLY A 88 5.44 -11.50 10.13
CA GLY A 88 6.76 -10.88 10.30
C GLY A 88 7.24 -10.02 9.14
N LEU A 89 6.49 -9.89 8.03
CA LEU A 89 6.90 -9.08 6.89
C LEU A 89 7.23 -7.64 7.31
N LEU A 90 6.34 -6.99 8.05
CA LEU A 90 6.54 -5.60 8.46
C LEU A 90 7.69 -5.43 9.47
N ALA A 91 7.84 -6.39 10.39
CA ALA A 91 8.94 -6.40 11.35
C ALA A 91 10.30 -6.57 10.66
N GLY A 92 10.38 -7.41 9.63
CA GLY A 92 11.59 -7.56 8.82
C GLY A 92 11.93 -6.29 8.04
N VAL A 93 10.91 -5.57 7.52
CA VAL A 93 11.10 -4.26 6.89
C VAL A 93 11.66 -3.25 7.88
N GLU A 94 11.08 -3.15 9.08
CA GLU A 94 11.57 -2.29 10.16
C GLU A 94 13.02 -2.60 10.51
N GLU A 95 13.36 -3.88 10.73
CA GLU A 95 14.71 -4.31 11.06
C GLU A 95 15.74 -3.87 10.00
N VAL A 96 15.43 -4.06 8.72
CA VAL A 96 16.30 -3.65 7.61
C VAL A 96 16.46 -2.13 7.59
N LEU A 97 15.36 -1.38 7.74
CA LEU A 97 15.39 0.09 7.76
C LEU A 97 16.24 0.62 8.93
N CYS A 98 16.05 0.08 10.13
CA CYS A 98 16.84 0.44 11.30
C CYS A 98 18.34 0.17 11.06
N LYS A 99 18.70 -0.98 10.46
CA LYS A 99 20.09 -1.31 10.16
C LYS A 99 20.74 -0.33 9.18
N VAL A 100 20.03 0.08 8.12
CA VAL A 100 20.60 0.98 7.10
C VAL A 100 20.58 2.46 7.52
N CYS A 101 19.70 2.84 8.45
CA CYS A 101 19.59 4.22 8.96
C CYS A 101 20.36 4.46 10.27
N ALA A 102 20.90 3.42 10.91
CA ALA A 102 21.83 3.56 12.02
C ALA A 102 23.18 4.11 11.50
N VAL A 103 23.24 5.43 11.35
CA VAL A 103 24.48 6.21 11.10
C VAL A 103 25.13 6.55 12.43
#